data_AF-A0AAW6XUH1-F1
#
_entry.id   AF-A0AAW6XUH1-F1
#
_cell.length_a   1.000
_cell.length_b   1.000
_cell.length_c   1.000
_cell.angle_alpha   90.00
_cell.angle_beta   90.00
_cell.angle_gamma   90.00
#
_symmetry.space_group_name_H-M   'P 1'
#
loop_
_entity.id
_entity.type
_entity.pdbx_description
1 polymer ?
#
loop_
_entity_poly.entity_id
_entity_poly.type
_entity_poly.pdbx_seq_one_letter_code
_entity_poly.pdbx_strand_id
1 'polypeptide(L)'
;TDGGQGAQSAIHHCWPTTRIQRCLVHAQRTVRRHTPSTPRTDAGKTLYRLALKLTRITDLDQASTWVAHLHEFDHTYREWMNEKTTIKDPATGAYTKVYTHQRVR
;
A
#
# COMPACT_ATOMS: atom_id res chain seq x y z
N THR A 1 6.76 -4.21 13.41
CA THR A 1 5.86 -5.39 13.34
C THR A 1 5.31 -5.54 11.93
N ASP A 2 4.79 -6.71 11.59
CA ASP A 2 4.03 -6.97 10.35
C ASP A 2 2.70 -6.19 10.30
N GLY A 3 2.27 -5.65 11.44
CA GLY A 3 1.01 -4.92 11.61
C GLY A 3 -0.14 -5.82 12.03
N GLY A 4 0.12 -7.07 12.40
CA GLY A 4 -0.86 -7.94 13.03
C GLY A 4 -1.17 -7.47 14.46
N GLN A 5 -2.47 -7.41 14.79
CA GLN A 5 -2.92 -6.98 16.12
C GLN A 5 -2.38 -7.88 17.23
N GLY A 6 -2.33 -9.21 17.02
CA GLY A 6 -1.81 -10.15 18.03
C GLY A 6 -0.34 -9.91 18.40
N ALA A 7 0.52 -9.66 17.40
CA ALA A 7 1.93 -9.35 17.65
C ALA A 7 2.09 -8.02 18.39
N GLN A 8 1.28 -7.01 18.02
CA GLN A 8 1.29 -5.71 18.69
C GLN A 8 0.81 -5.82 20.14
N SER A 9 -0.27 -6.56 20.41
CA SER A 9 -0.78 -6.81 21.77
C SER A 9 0.26 -7.53 22.64
N ALA A 10 0.92 -8.56 22.11
CA ALA A 10 1.97 -9.27 22.84
C ALA A 10 3.17 -8.37 23.16
N ILE A 11 3.60 -7.54 22.22
CA ILE A 11 4.72 -6.60 22.46
C ILE A 11 4.33 -5.55 23.50
N HIS A 12 3.11 -4.99 23.44
CA HIS A 12 2.66 -4.04 24.47
C HIS A 12 2.56 -4.69 25.84
N HIS A 13 2.21 -5.97 25.92
CA HIS A 13 2.17 -6.70 27.18
C HIS A 13 3.58 -6.94 27.75
N CYS A 14 4.52 -7.41 26.92
CA CYS A 14 5.87 -7.75 27.37
C CYS A 14 6.82 -6.53 27.50
N TRP A 15 6.62 -5.50 26.68
CA TRP A 15 7.47 -4.31 26.59
C TRP A 15 6.64 -3.03 26.45
N PRO A 16 5.94 -2.60 27.52
CA PRO A 16 4.94 -1.53 27.45
C PRO A 16 5.50 -0.15 27.09
N THR A 17 6.79 0.10 27.34
CA THR A 17 7.43 1.40 27.11
C THR A 17 8.22 1.46 25.79
N THR A 18 8.35 0.34 25.08
CA THR A 18 9.13 0.29 23.84
C THR A 18 8.41 1.00 22.70
N ARG A 19 9.09 1.95 22.06
CA ARG A 19 8.61 2.56 20.82
C ARG A 19 8.77 1.57 19.67
N ILE A 20 7.64 1.15 19.09
CA ILE A 20 7.61 0.25 17.94
C ILE A 20 7.47 1.09 16.67
N GLN A 21 8.33 0.85 15.69
CA GLN A 21 8.17 1.37 14.33
C GLN A 21 7.90 0.23 13.35
N ARG A 22 7.11 0.50 12.30
CA ARG A 22 6.96 -0.44 11.19
C ARG A 22 8.24 -0.38 10.36
N CYS A 23 8.93 -1.52 10.20
CA CYS A 23 10.12 -1.54 9.37
C CYS A 23 9.74 -1.41 7.89
N LEU A 24 10.64 -0.80 7.11
CA LEU A 24 10.44 -0.52 5.68
C LEU A 24 10.17 -1.80 4.87
N VAL A 25 10.76 -2.94 5.29
CA VAL A 25 10.51 -4.25 4.69
C VAL A 25 9.05 -4.68 4.85
N HIS A 26 8.44 -4.49 6.02
CA HIS A 26 7.02 -4.81 6.21
C HIS A 26 6.12 -3.86 5.42
N ALA A 27 6.46 -2.57 5.34
CA ALA A 27 5.74 -1.62 4.50
C ALA A 27 5.77 -2.03 3.01
N GLN A 28 6.93 -2.42 2.49
CA GLN A 28 7.06 -2.95 1.13
C GLN A 28 6.24 -4.23 0.93
N ARG A 29 6.26 -5.17 1.89
CA ARG A 29 5.49 -6.42 1.80
C ARG A 29 3.99 -6.17 1.76
N THR A 30 3.49 -5.16 2.48
CA THR A 30 2.08 -4.75 2.38
C THR A 30 1.74 -4.34 0.95
N VAL A 31 2.56 -3.50 0.30
CA VAL A 31 2.31 -3.11 -1.10
C VAL A 31 2.32 -4.33 -2.02
N ARG A 32 3.30 -5.24 -1.85
CA ARG A 32 3.41 -6.48 -2.64
C ARG A 32 2.26 -7.48 -2.43
N ARG A 33 1.51 -7.37 -1.32
CA ARG A 33 0.31 -8.18 -1.09
C ARG A 33 -0.84 -7.78 -2.03
N HIS A 34 -0.94 -6.49 -2.33
CA HIS A 34 -2.02 -5.93 -3.14
C HIS A 34 -1.59 -5.74 -4.61
N THR A 35 -0.31 -5.48 -4.85
CA THR A 35 0.27 -5.27 -6.16
C THR A 35 1.09 -6.50 -6.61
N PRO A 36 0.77 -7.12 -7.76
CA PRO A 36 1.51 -8.27 -8.26
C PRO A 36 2.97 -7.88 -8.60
N SER A 37 3.89 -8.84 -8.59
CA SER A 37 5.30 -8.61 -8.92
C SER A 37 5.56 -8.21 -10.37
N THR A 38 4.60 -8.46 -11.26
CA THR A 38 4.61 -8.08 -12.68
C THR A 38 3.35 -7.28 -13.07
N PRO A 39 3.21 -6.03 -12.58
CA PRO A 39 2.05 -5.21 -12.89
C PRO A 39 1.98 -4.86 -14.38
N ARG A 40 0.79 -4.96 -14.96
CA ARG A 40 0.55 -4.63 -16.38
C ARG A 40 0.23 -3.15 -16.60
N THR A 41 -0.44 -2.53 -15.63
CA THR A 41 -0.82 -1.11 -15.67
C THR A 41 0.34 -0.21 -15.28
N ASP A 42 0.39 1.00 -15.81
CA ASP A 42 1.47 1.94 -15.50
C ASP A 42 1.43 2.40 -14.05
N ALA A 43 0.23 2.64 -13.49
CA ALA A 43 0.05 2.88 -12.06
C ALA A 43 0.63 1.73 -11.20
N GLY A 44 0.32 0.48 -11.55
CA GLY A 44 0.84 -0.68 -10.83
C GLY A 44 2.36 -0.79 -10.91
N LYS A 45 2.95 -0.52 -12.09
CA LYS A 45 4.41 -0.52 -12.28
C LYS A 45 5.06 0.57 -11.43
N THR A 46 4.49 1.78 -11.42
CA THR A 46 5.01 2.92 -10.66
C THR A 46 4.93 2.65 -9.15
N LEU A 47 3.78 2.19 -8.65
CA LEU A 47 3.61 1.80 -7.25
C LEU A 47 4.58 0.69 -6.82
N TYR A 48 4.74 -0.34 -7.66
CA TYR A 48 5.69 -1.41 -7.38
C TYR A 48 7.14 -0.91 -7.30
N ARG A 49 7.56 -0.02 -8.21
CA ARG A 49 8.89 0.60 -8.15
C ARG A 49 9.08 1.45 -6.90
N LEU A 50 8.07 2.22 -6.48
CA LEU A 50 8.10 2.98 -5.22
C LEU A 50 8.32 2.05 -4.02
N ALA A 51 7.60 0.92 -3.96
CA ALA A 51 7.77 -0.07 -2.90
C ALA A 51 9.18 -0.71 -2.89
N LEU A 52 9.78 -0.95 -4.06
CA LEU A 52 11.16 -1.43 -4.16
C LEU A 52 12.18 -0.41 -3.66
N LYS A 53 11.98 0.88 -3.99
CA LYS A 53 12.86 1.98 -3.55
C LYS A 53 12.76 2.23 -2.04
N LEU A 54 11.60 1.99 -1.42
CA LEU A 54 11.38 2.24 0.01
C LEU A 54 12.41 1.56 0.91
N THR A 55 12.79 0.31 0.60
CA THR A 55 13.78 -0.44 1.40
C THR A 55 15.24 -0.07 1.11
N ARG A 56 15.49 0.86 0.19
CA ARG A 56 16.83 1.33 -0.18
C ARG A 56 17.17 2.71 0.39
N ILE A 57 16.23 3.32 1.10
CA ILE A 57 16.41 4.64 1.72
C ILE A 57 17.41 4.51 2.88
N THR A 58 18.51 5.26 2.81
CA THR A 58 19.58 5.27 3.82
C THR A 58 19.75 6.62 4.51
N ASP A 59 19.15 7.69 3.98
CA ASP A 59 19.28 9.05 4.50
C ASP A 59 17.97 9.86 4.32
N LEU A 60 17.94 11.07 4.90
CA LEU A 60 16.77 11.94 4.92
C LEU A 60 16.44 12.57 3.57
N ASP A 61 17.43 12.79 2.71
CA ASP A 61 17.20 13.36 1.39
C ASP A 61 16.53 12.34 0.46
N GLN A 62 17.00 11.10 0.51
CA GLN A 62 16.34 9.96 -0.15
C GLN A 62 14.92 9.74 0.37
N ALA A 63 14.70 9.92 1.68
CA ALA A 63 13.36 9.82 2.27
C ALA A 63 12.43 10.92 1.72
N SER A 64 12.91 12.16 1.68
CA SER A 64 12.16 13.31 1.17
C SER A 64 11.82 13.15 -0.31
N THR A 65 12.80 12.71 -1.10
CA THR A 65 12.64 12.37 -2.52
C THR A 65 11.63 11.24 -2.73
N TRP A 66 11.67 10.20 -1.89
CA TRP A 66 10.70 9.11 -1.97
C TRP A 66 9.27 9.58 -1.67
N VAL A 67 9.10 10.43 -0.65
CA VAL A 67 7.80 11.03 -0.29
C VAL A 67 7.27 11.91 -1.44
N ALA A 68 8.13 12.72 -2.07
CA ALA A 68 7.74 13.53 -3.22
C ALA A 68 7.21 12.66 -4.38
N HIS A 69 7.92 11.56 -4.72
CA HIS A 69 7.44 10.65 -5.76
C HIS A 69 6.15 9.91 -5.38
N LEU A 70 5.93 9.62 -4.09
CA LEU A 70 4.65 9.06 -3.63
C LEU A 70 3.50 10.05 -3.81
N HIS A 71 3.73 11.33 -3.49
CA HIS A 71 2.76 12.40 -3.72
C HIS A 71 2.47 12.60 -5.21
N GLU A 72 3.51 12.57 -6.06
CA GLU A 72 3.36 12.64 -7.51
C GLU A 72 2.53 11.45 -8.02
N PHE A 73 2.82 10.23 -7.56
CA PHE A 73 2.01 9.05 -7.89
C PHE A 73 0.53 9.23 -7.53
N ASP A 74 0.24 9.68 -6.31
CA ASP A 74 -1.14 9.91 -5.87
C ASP A 74 -1.81 10.97 -6.74
N HIS A 75 -1.12 12.06 -7.08
CA HIS A 75 -1.64 13.11 -7.94
C HIS A 75 -1.92 12.60 -9.36
N THR A 76 -0.94 11.97 -10.01
CA THR A 76 -1.02 11.50 -11.40
C THR A 76 -2.10 10.43 -11.59
N TYR A 77 -2.24 9.51 -10.63
CA TYR A 77 -3.17 8.39 -10.77
C TYR A 77 -4.45 8.56 -9.95
N ARG A 78 -4.72 9.73 -9.37
CA ARG A 78 -5.88 9.95 -8.48
C ARG A 78 -7.20 9.60 -9.14
N GLU A 79 -7.46 10.16 -10.32
CA GLU A 79 -8.72 9.95 -11.02
C GLU A 79 -8.87 8.48 -11.43
N TRP A 80 -7.80 7.92 -12.02
CA TRP A 80 -7.74 6.52 -12.40
C TRP A 80 -8.01 5.60 -11.20
N MET A 81 -7.34 5.78 -10.06
CA MET A 81 -7.55 4.97 -8.85
C MET A 81 -8.96 5.10 -8.26
N ASN A 82 -9.64 6.22 -8.51
CA ASN A 82 -11.00 6.48 -8.04
C ASN A 82 -12.09 5.98 -9.00
N GLU A 83 -11.73 5.45 -10.17
CA GLU A 83 -12.67 4.80 -11.07
C GLU A 83 -13.40 3.67 -10.37
N LYS A 84 -14.72 3.61 -10.57
CA LYS A 84 -15.60 2.57 -10.04
C LYS A 84 -16.36 1.88 -11.15
N THR A 85 -16.43 0.56 -11.07
CA THR A 85 -17.24 -0.29 -11.93
C THR A 85 -18.48 -0.74 -11.18
N THR A 86 -19.63 -0.72 -11.85
CA THR A 86 -20.87 -1.27 -11.30
C THR A 86 -20.89 -2.78 -11.52
N ILE A 87 -20.99 -3.55 -10.44
CA ILE A 87 -21.15 -5.00 -10.48
C ILE A 87 -22.53 -5.39 -9.95
N LYS A 88 -23.08 -6.49 -10.44
CA LYS A 88 -24.31 -7.08 -9.93
C LYS A 88 -23.96 -8.13 -8.89
N ASP A 89 -24.51 -7.99 -7.68
CA ASP A 89 -24.37 -8.99 -6.63
C ASP A 89 -25.08 -10.28 -7.07
N PRO A 90 -24.37 -11.42 -7.16
CA PRO A 90 -24.96 -12.69 -7.59
C PRO A 90 -25.95 -13.26 -6.57
N ALA A 91 -25.86 -12.90 -5.29
CA ALA A 91 -26.75 -13.39 -4.23
C ALA A 91 -28.03 -12.55 -4.11
N THR A 92 -27.92 -11.22 -4.20
CA THR A 92 -29.07 -10.31 -3.99
C THR A 92 -29.65 -9.74 -5.28
N GLY A 93 -28.92 -9.83 -6.40
CA GLY A 93 -29.29 -9.21 -7.68
C GLY A 93 -29.14 -7.69 -7.71
N ALA A 94 -28.74 -7.05 -6.61
CA ALA A 94 -28.57 -5.61 -6.51
C ALA A 94 -27.29 -5.13 -7.21
N TYR A 95 -27.29 -3.89 -7.69
CA TYR A 95 -26.11 -3.26 -8.27
C TYR A 95 -25.29 -2.54 -7.21
N THR A 96 -23.98 -2.79 -7.18
CA THR A 96 -23.02 -2.13 -6.27
C THR A 96 -21.88 -1.52 -7.07
N LYS A 97 -21.41 -0.33 -6.67
CA LYS A 97 -20.22 0.29 -7.25
C LYS A 97 -18.97 -0.13 -6.46
N VAL A 98 -18.04 -0.79 -7.12
CA VAL A 98 -16.74 -1.19 -6.56
C VAL A 98 -15.61 -0.48 -7.27
N TYR A 99 -14.47 -0.25 -6.60
CA TYR A 99 -13.29 0.29 -7.27
C TYR A 99 -12.82 -0.63 -8.38
N THR A 100 -12.56 -0.06 -9.55
CA THR A 100 -12.11 -0.80 -10.73
C THR A 100 -10.72 -1.39 -10.49
N HIS A 101 -9.82 -0.64 -9.85
CA HIS A 101 -8.41 -0.99 -9.73
C HIS A 101 -8.01 -1.42 -8.32
N GLN A 102 -8.45 -2.61 -7.90
CA GLN A 102 -8.21 -3.11 -6.53
C GLN A 102 -6.72 -3.35 -6.20
N ARG A 103 -5.86 -3.53 -7.21
CA ARG A 103 -4.45 -3.96 -7.03
C ARG A 103 -3.45 -2.82 -6.75
N VAL A 104 -3.94 -1.60 -6.69
CA VAL A 104 -3.13 -0.38 -6.44
C VAL A 104 -3.63 0.41 -5.23
N ARG A 105 -4.48 -0.23 -4.41
CA ARG A 105 -5.07 0.36 -3.20
C ARG A 105 -4.29 0.00 -1.95
#